data_AF-A0A8B2GX44-F1
#
_entry.id   AF-A0A8B2GX44-F1
#
_cell.length_a   1.000
_cell.length_b   1.000
_cell.length_c   1.000
_cell.angle_alpha   90.00
_cell.angle_beta   90.00
_cell.angle_gamma   90.00
#
_symmetry.space_group_name_H-M   'P 1'
#
loop_
_entity.id
_entity.type
_entity.pdbx_description
1 polymer ?
#
loop_
_entity_poly.entity_id
_entity_poly.type
_entity_poly.pdbx_seq_one_letter_code
_entity_poly.pdbx_strand_id
1 'polypeptide(L)' 'MATWAQLNFQDAASPMMEQMNYFHDHTLMVLIIITMLVAYVMLSMFWNSNV' A
#
# COMPACT_ATOMS: atom_id res chain seq x y z
N MET A 1 20.67 3.13 -8.11
CA MET A 1 20.54 4.60 -8.22
C MET A 1 19.09 4.88 -8.56
N ALA A 2 18.43 5.77 -7.82
CA ALA A 2 17.05 6.11 -8.13
C ALA A 2 16.96 6.80 -9.50
N THR A 3 16.06 6.34 -10.35
CA THR A 3 15.72 7.03 -11.59
C THR A 3 14.57 8.01 -11.36
N TRP A 4 14.37 8.95 -12.27
CA TRP A 4 13.24 9.87 -12.19
C TRP A 4 11.92 9.10 -12.25
N ALA A 5 10.97 9.49 -11.39
CA ALA A 5 9.65 8.86 -11.25
C ALA A 5 9.64 7.40 -10.77
N GLN A 6 10.70 6.94 -10.10
CA GLN A 6 10.71 5.61 -9.49
C GLN A 6 9.83 5.58 -8.22
N LEU A 7 8.71 4.87 -8.30
CA LEU A 7 7.76 4.71 -7.18
C LEU A 7 8.12 3.56 -6.22
N ASN A 8 8.78 2.51 -6.74
CA ASN A 8 9.21 1.36 -5.96
C ASN A 8 10.63 1.56 -5.38
N PHE A 9 11.04 0.68 -4.47
CA PHE A 9 12.42 0.64 -4.00
C PHE A 9 13.42 0.38 -5.14
N GLN A 10 14.67 0.80 -4.92
CA GLN A 10 15.77 0.44 -5.81
C GLN A 10 16.06 -1.06 -5.70
N ASP A 11 16.69 -1.60 -6.74
CA ASP A 11 17.13 -3.00 -6.74
C ASP A 11 18.00 -3.32 -5.51
N ALA A 12 17.80 -4.52 -4.96
CA ALA A 12 18.50 -4.94 -3.76
C ALA A 12 20.00 -5.09 -3.99
N ALA A 13 20.78 -4.27 -3.27
CA ALA A 13 22.25 -4.36 -3.25
C ALA A 13 22.78 -5.27 -2.13
N SER A 14 21.92 -5.77 -1.24
CA SER A 14 22.28 -6.70 -0.17
C SER A 14 21.13 -7.66 0.17
N PRO A 15 21.42 -8.86 0.69
CA PRO A 15 20.39 -9.83 1.10
C PRO A 15 19.42 -9.27 2.16
N MET A 16 19.91 -8.34 3.00
CA MET A 16 19.07 -7.68 4.00
C MET A 16 18.04 -6.74 3.36
N MET A 17 18.41 -6.02 2.30
CA MET A 17 17.45 -5.14 1.61
C MET A 17 16.35 -5.94 0.92
N GLU A 18 16.69 -7.11 0.38
CA GLU A 18 15.70 -8.01 -0.22
C GLU A 18 14.66 -8.48 0.81
N GLN A 19 15.10 -8.84 2.02
CA GLN A 19 14.20 -9.18 3.13
C GLN A 19 13.31 -8.00 3.56
N MET A 20 13.84 -6.78 3.58
CA MET A 20 13.06 -5.60 3.88
C MET A 20 12.01 -5.29 2.80
N ASN A 21 12.33 -5.51 1.52
CA ASN A 21 11.38 -5.36 0.43
C ASN A 21 10.22 -6.38 0.56
N TYR A 22 10.50 -7.64 0.89
CA TYR A 22 9.45 -8.63 1.15
C TYR A 22 8.56 -8.25 2.35
N PHE A 23 9.17 -7.76 3.43
CA PHE A 23 8.42 -7.28 4.60
C PHE A 23 7.55 -6.07 4.27
N HIS A 24 8.08 -5.13 3.48
CA HIS A 24 7.34 -3.97 3.01
C HIS A 24 6.11 -4.38 2.20
N ASP A 25 6.27 -5.26 1.22
CA ASP A 25 5.17 -5.69 0.35
C ASP A 25 4.05 -6.36 1.16
N HIS A 26 4.41 -7.17 2.16
CA HIS A 26 3.43 -7.75 3.07
C HIS A 26 2.69 -6.69 3.89
N THR A 27 3.41 -5.70 4.43
CA THR A 27 2.81 -4.61 5.22
C THR A 27 1.90 -3.75 4.36
N LEU A 28 2.31 -3.44 3.13
CA LEU A 28 1.55 -2.63 2.20
C LEU A 28 0.26 -3.33 1.76
N MET A 29 0.28 -4.66 1.58
CA MET A 29 -0.93 -5.45 1.34
C MET A 29 -1.97 -5.27 2.45
N VAL A 30 -1.54 -5.37 3.72
CA VAL A 30 -2.42 -5.19 4.88
C VAL A 30 -2.97 -3.77 4.93
N LEU A 31 -2.13 -2.76 4.71
CA LEU A 31 -2.54 -1.36 4.69
C LEU A 31 -3.59 -1.10 3.60
N ILE A 32 -3.41 -1.62 2.39
CA ILE A 32 -4.36 -1.46 1.28
C ILE A 32 -5.72 -2.09 1.61
N ILE A 33 -5.74 -3.27 2.23
CA ILE A 33 -7.00 -3.93 2.62
C ILE A 33 -7.76 -3.04 3.62
N ILE A 34 -7.07 -2.50 4.62
CA ILE A 34 -7.68 -1.63 5.64
C ILE A 34 -8.18 -0.32 5.01
N THR A 35 -7.38 0.33 4.15
CA THR A 35 -7.79 1.60 3.53
C THR A 35 -8.96 1.41 2.56
N MET A 36 -9.01 0.32 1.80
CA MET A 36 -10.15 0.00 0.95
C MET A 36 -11.41 -0.28 1.76
N LEU A 37 -11.31 -1.00 2.88
CA LEU A 37 -12.44 -1.25 3.77
C LEU A 37 -13.00 0.06 4.34
N VAL A 38 -12.13 0.93 4.86
CA VAL A 38 -12.54 2.24 5.39
C VAL A 38 -13.14 3.11 4.29
N ALA A 39 -12.52 3.17 3.11
CA ALA A 39 -13.05 3.91 1.98
C ALA A 39 -14.43 3.40 1.53
N TYR A 40 -14.63 2.08 1.53
CA TYR A 40 -15.92 1.48 1.23
C TYR A 40 -17.01 1.90 2.23
N VAL A 41 -16.72 1.86 3.53
CA VAL A 41 -17.65 2.32 4.57
C VAL A 41 -17.99 3.79 4.37
N MET A 42 -16.98 4.65 4.14
CA MET A 42 -17.20 6.08 3.89
C MET A 42 -18.07 6.32 2.64
N LEU A 43 -17.78 5.62 1.53
CA LEU A 43 -18.57 5.71 0.30
C LEU A 43 -20.02 5.24 0.49
N SER A 44 -20.23 4.17 1.26
CA SER A 44 -21.57 3.67 1.55
C SER A 44 -22.43 4.67 2.33
N MET A 45 -21.82 5.49 3.19
CA MET A 45 -22.52 6.56 3.91
C MET A 45 -22.96 7.69 2.99
N PHE A 46 -22.15 8.04 1.97
CA PHE A 46 -22.52 9.07 0.99
C PHE A 46 -23.67 8.67 0.07
N TRP A 47 -23.89 7.36 -0.12
CA TRP A 47 -24.92 6.81 -1.01
C TRP A 47 -26.15 6.29 -0.25
N ASN A 48 -26.16 6.44 1.08
CA ASN A 48 -27.33 6.12 1.88
C ASN A 48 -28.40 7.20 1.67
N SER A 49 -29.53 6.83 1.09
CA SER A 49 -30.63 7.73 0.78
C SER A 49 -31.50 8.12 1.99
N ASN A 50 -31.30 7.47 3.14
CA ASN A 50 -32.10 7.70 4.35
C ASN A 50 -31.35 8.46 5.46
N VAL A 51 -30.30 9.20 5.07
CA VAL A 51 -29.79 10.43 5.72
C VAL A 51 -29.60 11.46 4.62
#